data_AF-A0A7S3UM25-F1
#
_entry.id   AF-A0A7S3UM25-F1
#
_cell.length_a   1.000
_cell.length_b   1.000
_cell.length_c   1.000
_cell.angle_alpha   90.00
_cell.angle_beta   90.00
_cell.angle_gamma   90.00
#
_symmetry.space_group_name_H-M   'P 1'
#
loop_
_entity.id
_entity.type
_entity.pdbx_description
1 polymer ?
#
loop_
_entity_poly.entity_id
_entity_poly.type
_entity_poly.pdbx_seq_one_letter_code
_entity_poly.pdbx_strand_id
1 'polypeptide(L)'
;TPFGGLKVATWNIAAVNNNPFEYWVTHDSSEYDKLMSDVETFLENPGANDIPIEQIFTDAHWSELAGLLRAEFDGVDEVEKCWNDDLKHKKIVSGFLKDKMIGKKRLASMPDRITNTIHTMSDSKPACRPTVI
;
A
#
# COMPACT_ATOMS: atom_id res chain seq x y z
N THR A 1 35.41 -20.49 -36.94
CA THR A 1 34.15 -20.54 -36.17
C THR A 1 34.03 -19.23 -35.40
N PRO A 2 33.00 -18.39 -35.61
CA PRO A 2 32.89 -17.16 -34.85
C PRO A 2 32.53 -17.51 -33.40
N PHE A 3 33.36 -17.06 -32.47
CA PHE A 3 33.17 -17.23 -31.03
C PHE A 3 31.83 -16.59 -30.63
N GLY A 4 30.95 -17.41 -30.04
CA GLY A 4 29.59 -17.00 -29.65
C GLY A 4 29.62 -15.85 -28.63
N GLY A 5 29.05 -14.71 -29.00
CA GLY A 5 28.90 -13.55 -28.12
C GLY A 5 27.69 -13.67 -27.20
N LEU A 6 27.87 -13.31 -25.92
CA LEU A 6 26.79 -13.21 -24.94
C LEU A 6 25.87 -12.04 -25.30
N LYS A 7 24.58 -12.31 -25.52
CA LYS A 7 23.55 -11.28 -25.67
C LYS A 7 22.74 -11.22 -24.39
N VAL A 8 22.83 -10.09 -23.68
CA VAL A 8 22.02 -9.81 -22.49
C VAL A 8 20.95 -8.81 -22.87
N ALA A 9 19.70 -9.12 -22.53
CA ALA A 9 18.61 -8.18 -22.52
C ALA A 9 18.16 -7.97 -21.08
N THR A 10 17.98 -6.72 -20.70
CA THR A 10 17.26 -6.35 -19.48
C THR A 10 15.94 -5.71 -19.88
N TRP A 11 14.85 -6.25 -19.37
CA TRP A 11 13.51 -5.69 -19.56
C TRP A 11 12.92 -5.46 -18.18
N ASN A 12 12.51 -4.23 -17.92
CA ASN A 12 11.58 -3.94 -16.83
C ASN A 12 10.22 -4.54 -17.17
N ILE A 13 10.01 -5.80 -16.76
CA ILE A 13 8.66 -6.36 -16.66
C ILE A 13 8.02 -5.60 -15.51
N ALA A 14 7.22 -4.58 -15.83
CA ALA A 14 6.46 -3.84 -14.83
C ALA A 14 5.81 -4.84 -13.88
N ALA A 15 5.93 -4.61 -12.56
CA ALA A 15 5.32 -5.50 -11.58
C ALA A 15 3.84 -5.66 -11.92
N VAL A 16 3.40 -6.90 -12.15
CA VAL A 16 1.99 -7.22 -12.33
C VAL A 16 1.34 -6.95 -10.98
N ASN A 17 0.72 -5.77 -10.84
CA ASN A 17 -0.03 -5.45 -9.65
C ASN A 17 -1.42 -6.08 -9.79
N ASN A 18 -1.77 -6.99 -8.89
CA ASN A 18 -3.11 -7.56 -8.75
C ASN A 18 -3.93 -6.83 -7.67
N ASN A 19 -3.61 -5.57 -7.39
CA ASN A 19 -4.40 -4.73 -6.49
C ASN A 19 -5.82 -4.62 -7.06
N PRO A 20 -6.84 -5.13 -6.36
CA PRO A 20 -8.21 -5.01 -6.84
C PRO A 20 -8.66 -3.54 -6.94
N PHE A 21 -8.00 -2.62 -6.25
CA PHE A 21 -8.29 -1.19 -6.27
C PHE A 21 -7.52 -0.39 -7.33
N GLU A 22 -6.47 -0.94 -7.98
CA GLU A 22 -5.77 -0.24 -9.08
C GLU A 22 -6.45 -0.49 -10.44
N TYR A 23 -7.12 -1.65 -10.60
CA TYR A 23 -7.78 -2.03 -11.85
C TYR A 23 -9.17 -2.59 -11.59
N TRP A 24 -10.15 -2.08 -12.33
CA TRP A 24 -11.45 -2.72 -12.37
C TRP A 24 -11.34 -4.05 -13.12
N VAL A 25 -11.80 -5.13 -12.49
CA VAL A 25 -11.84 -6.48 -13.06
C VAL A 25 -13.27 -7.00 -13.00
N THR A 26 -13.74 -7.61 -14.09
CA THR A 26 -14.99 -8.37 -14.07
C THR A 26 -14.73 -9.69 -13.35
N HIS A 27 -15.39 -9.92 -12.21
CA HIS A 27 -15.28 -11.15 -11.44
C HIS A 27 -16.64 -11.84 -11.34
N ASP A 28 -16.67 -13.17 -11.44
CA ASP A 28 -17.93 -13.95 -11.40
C ASP A 28 -18.56 -14.04 -9.99
N SER A 29 -18.01 -13.33 -8.98
CA SER A 29 -18.42 -13.45 -7.57
C SER A 29 -19.15 -12.17 -7.17
N SER A 30 -20.39 -12.33 -6.72
CA SER A 30 -21.19 -11.22 -6.18
C SER A 30 -20.58 -10.61 -4.91
N GLU A 31 -19.80 -11.37 -4.15
CA GLU A 31 -19.09 -10.91 -2.97
C GLU A 31 -17.97 -9.93 -3.33
N TYR A 32 -17.28 -10.16 -4.44
CA TYR A 32 -16.26 -9.25 -4.95
C TYR A 32 -16.88 -7.91 -5.36
N ASP A 33 -17.96 -7.93 -6.13
CA ASP A 33 -18.67 -6.72 -6.54
C ASP A 33 -19.19 -5.94 -5.33
N LYS A 34 -19.69 -6.65 -4.31
CA LYS A 34 -20.12 -6.03 -3.05
C LYS A 34 -18.94 -5.37 -2.33
N LEU A 35 -17.81 -6.06 -2.18
CA LEU A 35 -16.61 -5.50 -1.56
C LEU A 35 -16.17 -4.21 -2.27
N MET A 36 -16.08 -4.24 -3.59
CA MET A 36 -15.67 -3.07 -4.38
C MET A 36 -16.64 -1.91 -4.21
N SER A 37 -17.95 -2.18 -4.26
CA SER A 37 -19.00 -1.18 -4.09
C SER A 37 -19.04 -0.60 -2.68
N ASP A 38 -18.84 -1.43 -1.65
CA ASP A 38 -18.79 -1.00 -0.25
C ASP A 38 -17.57 -0.09 -0.01
N VAL A 39 -16.40 -0.44 -0.57
CA VAL A 39 -15.18 0.39 -0.48
C VAL A 39 -15.39 1.72 -1.19
N GLU A 40 -15.94 1.73 -2.41
CA GLU A 40 -16.27 2.96 -3.13
C GLU A 40 -17.23 3.84 -2.31
N THR A 41 -18.30 3.24 -1.78
CA THR A 41 -19.30 3.93 -0.95
C THR A 41 -18.66 4.54 0.29
N PHE A 42 -17.78 3.79 0.96
CA PHE A 42 -17.06 4.26 2.13
C PHE A 42 -16.11 5.40 1.81
N LEU A 43 -15.33 5.30 0.73
CA LEU A 43 -14.41 6.37 0.32
C LEU A 43 -15.16 7.63 -0.09
N GLU A 44 -16.35 7.50 -0.68
CA GLU A 44 -17.15 8.64 -1.07
C GLU A 44 -17.87 9.30 0.11
N ASN A 45 -18.45 8.50 1.00
CA ASN A 45 -19.26 8.95 2.12
C ASN A 45 -18.81 8.33 3.45
N PRO A 46 -17.59 8.61 3.93
CA PRO A 46 -17.04 7.93 5.12
C PRO A 46 -17.74 8.36 6.43
N GLY A 47 -18.40 9.52 6.44
CA GLY A 47 -19.21 9.98 7.58
C GLY A 47 -18.43 9.99 8.89
N ALA A 48 -19.00 9.39 9.93
CA ALA A 48 -18.38 9.30 11.27
C ALA A 48 -17.14 8.37 11.32
N ASN A 49 -16.97 7.53 10.31
CA ASN A 49 -15.85 6.59 10.22
C ASN A 49 -14.60 7.25 9.58
N ASP A 50 -14.69 8.51 9.12
CA ASP A 50 -13.52 9.30 8.70
C ASP A 50 -12.75 9.83 9.91
N ILE A 51 -12.11 8.90 10.60
CA ILE A 51 -11.40 9.12 11.86
C ILE A 51 -9.94 9.54 11.62
N PRO A 52 -9.29 10.18 12.61
CA PRO A 52 -7.85 10.42 12.59
C PRO A 52 -7.01 9.14 12.45
N ILE A 53 -5.88 9.23 11.76
CA ILE A 53 -4.95 8.10 11.55
C ILE A 53 -4.52 7.49 12.88
N GLU A 54 -4.31 8.29 13.93
CA GLU A 54 -3.90 7.80 15.26
C GLU A 54 -4.87 6.79 15.90
N GLN A 55 -6.13 6.74 15.44
CA GLN A 55 -7.10 5.75 15.92
C GLN A 55 -6.90 4.35 15.31
N ILE A 56 -6.21 4.25 14.17
CA ILE A 56 -5.87 2.97 13.52
C ILE A 56 -4.38 2.63 13.68
N PHE A 57 -3.53 3.63 13.50
CA PHE A 57 -2.08 3.53 13.59
C PHE A 57 -1.65 4.36 14.80
N THR A 58 -1.73 3.72 15.97
CA THR A 58 -1.51 4.38 17.26
C THR A 58 -0.06 4.80 17.46
N ASP A 59 0.20 5.66 18.44
CA ASP A 59 1.56 6.04 18.84
C ASP A 59 2.42 4.80 19.23
N ALA A 60 1.80 3.71 19.72
CA ALA A 60 2.52 2.46 19.98
C ALA A 60 2.98 1.79 18.67
N HIS A 61 2.13 1.74 17.64
CA HIS A 61 2.51 1.23 16.32
C HIS A 61 3.60 2.10 15.68
N TRP A 62 3.49 3.43 15.81
CA TRP A 62 4.55 4.33 15.36
C TRP A 62 5.86 4.08 16.10
N SER A 63 5.84 3.94 17.43
CA SER A 63 7.04 3.71 18.23
C SER A 63 7.76 2.41 17.83
N GLU A 64 7.00 1.34 17.55
CA GLU A 64 7.55 0.08 17.06
C GLU A 64 8.22 0.27 15.69
N LEU A 65 7.50 0.88 14.75
CA LEU A 65 8.01 1.14 13.40
C LEU A 65 9.25 2.05 13.43
N ALA A 66 9.23 3.14 14.20
CA ALA A 66 10.34 4.06 14.33
C ALA A 66 11.58 3.38 14.92
N GLY A 67 11.40 2.44 15.86
CA GLY A 67 12.49 1.61 16.38
C GLY A 67 13.16 0.77 15.30
N LEU A 68 12.37 0.13 14.43
CA LEU A 68 12.87 -0.65 13.29
C LEU A 68 13.56 0.25 12.25
N LEU A 69 12.97 1.41 11.94
CA LEU A 69 13.53 2.32 10.95
C LEU A 69 14.87 2.92 11.40
N ARG A 70 15.01 3.28 12.67
CA ARG A 70 16.27 3.83 13.22
C ARG A 70 17.45 2.87 13.13
N ALA A 71 17.20 1.57 13.00
CA ALA A 71 18.26 0.59 12.80
C ALA A 71 18.85 0.62 11.38
N GLU A 72 18.07 1.08 10.39
CA GLU A 72 18.37 0.94 8.97
C GLU A 72 18.46 2.29 8.22
N PHE A 73 17.89 3.35 8.79
CA PHE A 73 17.74 4.65 8.14
C PHE A 73 18.06 5.81 9.09
N ASP A 74 18.76 6.80 8.56
CA ASP A 74 18.90 8.12 9.17
C ASP A 74 17.63 8.96 8.95
N GLY A 75 17.48 10.04 9.72
CA GLY A 75 16.42 11.04 9.51
C GLY A 75 15.04 10.65 10.07
N VAL A 76 14.97 9.63 10.92
CA VAL A 76 13.71 9.15 11.50
C VAL A 76 13.11 10.16 12.47
N ASP A 77 13.93 10.98 13.13
CA ASP A 77 13.47 11.97 14.10
C ASP A 77 12.68 13.11 13.42
N GLU A 78 13.05 13.48 12.19
CA GLU A 78 12.28 14.41 11.35
C GLU A 78 10.92 13.82 10.97
N VAL A 79 10.86 12.51 10.70
CA VAL A 79 9.60 11.82 10.40
C VAL A 79 8.75 11.69 11.66
N GLU A 80 9.35 11.43 12.83
CA GLU A 80 8.65 11.41 14.12
C GLU A 80 8.06 12.78 14.47
N LYS A 81 8.79 13.85 14.17
CA LYS A 81 8.23 15.20 14.28
C LYS A 81 7.03 15.39 13.35
N CYS A 82 7.15 14.97 12.08
CA CYS A 82 6.04 15.02 11.12
C CYS A 82 4.83 14.18 11.56
N TRP A 83 5.08 13.01 12.17
CA TRP A 83 4.04 12.15 12.75
C TRP A 83 3.24 12.89 13.81
N ASN A 84 3.94 13.49 14.78
CA ASN A 84 3.33 14.19 15.92
C ASN A 84 2.68 15.52 15.55
N ASP A 85 3.26 16.26 14.61
CA ASP A 85 2.79 17.61 14.27
C ASP A 85 1.66 17.59 13.22
N ASP A 86 1.59 16.57 12.35
CA ASP A 86 0.68 16.55 11.20
C ASP A 86 0.01 15.19 10.95
N LEU A 87 0.80 14.15 10.65
CA LEU A 87 0.27 12.94 10.01
C LEU A 87 -0.79 12.24 10.85
N LYS A 88 -0.55 12.07 12.15
CA LYS A 88 -1.44 11.27 13.01
C LYS A 88 -2.83 11.86 13.19
N HIS A 89 -2.93 13.18 13.03
CA HIS A 89 -4.18 13.93 13.16
C HIS A 89 -4.98 14.01 11.86
N LYS A 90 -4.39 13.60 10.72
CA LYS A 90 -5.13 13.56 9.45
C LYS A 90 -6.24 12.53 9.50
N LYS A 91 -7.35 12.85 8.87
CA LYS A 91 -8.43 11.88 8.66
C LYS A 91 -8.05 10.86 7.60
N ILE A 92 -8.39 9.59 7.82
CA ILE A 92 -7.96 8.47 6.97
C ILE A 92 -8.44 8.61 5.52
N VAL A 93 -9.66 9.05 5.27
CA VAL A 93 -10.18 9.21 3.90
C VAL A 93 -9.96 10.62 3.40
N SER A 94 -10.57 11.62 4.05
CA SER A 94 -10.56 13.00 3.51
C SER A 94 -9.20 13.70 3.62
N GLY A 95 -8.36 13.32 4.59
CA GLY A 95 -7.06 13.93 4.83
C GLY A 95 -5.88 13.18 4.23
N PHE A 96 -5.96 11.84 4.18
CA PHE A 96 -4.89 10.99 3.68
C PHE A 96 -5.19 10.44 2.28
N LEU A 97 -6.17 9.53 2.13
CA LEU A 97 -6.44 8.87 0.84
C LEU A 97 -6.84 9.85 -0.27
N LYS A 98 -7.62 10.89 0.05
CA LYS A 98 -8.03 11.94 -0.89
C LYS A 98 -7.04 13.12 -0.99
N ASP A 99 -5.85 13.02 -0.37
CA ASP A 99 -4.79 14.04 -0.54
C ASP A 99 -4.38 14.10 -2.02
N LYS A 100 -4.55 15.28 -2.65
CA LYS A 100 -4.20 15.51 -4.06
C LYS A 100 -2.73 15.24 -4.37
N MET A 101 -1.87 15.24 -3.35
CA MET A 101 -0.44 14.97 -3.48
C MET A 101 -0.09 13.51 -3.20
N ILE A 102 -1.04 12.64 -2.81
CA ILE A 102 -0.77 11.24 -2.47
C ILE A 102 -0.11 10.48 -3.63
N GLY A 103 -0.57 10.73 -4.87
CA GLY A 103 -0.01 10.12 -6.08
C GLY A 103 1.45 10.53 -6.34
N LYS A 104 1.87 11.72 -5.90
CA LYS A 104 3.28 12.15 -5.99
C LYS A 104 4.17 11.47 -4.95
N LYS A 105 3.58 11.04 -3.83
CA LYS A 105 4.28 10.36 -2.73
C LYS A 105 4.46 8.86 -2.99
N ARG A 106 3.75 8.28 -3.97
CA ARG A 106 3.79 6.84 -4.37
C ARG A 106 3.51 5.85 -3.23
N LEU A 107 3.04 6.32 -2.07
CA LEU A 107 2.88 5.56 -0.83
C LEU A 107 1.89 4.39 -0.94
N ALA A 108 0.81 4.55 -1.72
CA ALA A 108 -0.14 3.46 -1.96
C ALA A 108 0.34 2.50 -3.07
N SER A 109 0.97 3.03 -4.12
CA SER A 109 1.30 2.26 -5.33
C SER A 109 2.56 1.39 -5.22
N MET A 110 3.56 1.80 -4.42
CA MET A 110 4.86 1.11 -4.36
C MET A 110 4.82 -0.16 -3.50
N PRO A 111 4.28 -0.15 -2.27
CA PRO A 111 4.19 -1.36 -1.45
C PRO A 111 3.38 -2.43 -2.18
N ASP A 112 2.22 -2.08 -2.71
CA ASP A 112 1.30 -3.03 -3.31
C ASP A 112 1.87 -3.67 -4.60
N ARG A 113 2.68 -2.95 -5.37
CA ARG A 113 3.45 -3.52 -6.51
C ARG A 113 4.53 -4.51 -6.10
N ILE A 114 4.97 -4.49 -4.84
CA ILE A 114 6.08 -5.32 -4.33
C ILE A 114 5.54 -6.43 -3.40
N THR A 115 4.34 -6.28 -2.83
CA THR A 115 3.86 -7.11 -1.72
C THR A 115 2.53 -7.82 -1.94
N ASN A 116 1.96 -7.81 -3.14
CA ASN A 116 0.57 -8.25 -3.36
C ASN A 116 0.29 -9.73 -3.02
N THR A 117 0.88 -10.65 -3.76
CA THR A 117 0.71 -12.11 -3.56
C THR A 117 2.04 -12.82 -3.56
N ILE A 118 2.25 -13.69 -2.56
CA ILE A 118 3.41 -14.57 -2.51
C ILE A 118 2.99 -15.97 -2.91
N HIS A 119 3.58 -16.48 -3.98
CA HIS A 119 3.50 -17.90 -4.29
C HIS A 119 4.32 -18.68 -3.25
N THR A 120 3.64 -19.44 -2.40
CA THR A 120 4.30 -20.33 -1.44
C THR A 120 4.54 -21.69 -2.07
N MET A 121 5.73 -22.26 -1.88
CA MET A 121 6.08 -23.60 -2.41
C MET A 121 5.17 -24.72 -1.88
N SER A 122 4.50 -24.50 -0.75
CA SER A 122 3.70 -25.47 -0.02
C SER A 122 2.20 -25.45 -0.33
N ASP A 123 1.71 -24.44 -1.06
CA ASP A 123 0.29 -24.29 -1.38
C ASP A 123 0.09 -23.85 -2.83
N SER A 124 -0.96 -24.37 -3.45
CA SER A 124 -1.46 -23.95 -4.75
C SER A 124 -2.12 -22.57 -4.73
N LYS A 125 -2.56 -22.11 -3.56
CA LYS A 125 -3.14 -20.76 -3.37
C LYS A 125 -2.05 -19.78 -2.91
N PRO A 126 -1.93 -18.60 -3.54
CA PRO A 126 -0.98 -17.59 -3.07
C PRO A 126 -1.37 -17.08 -1.69
N ALA A 127 -0.37 -16.77 -0.86
CA ALA A 127 -0.57 -16.05 0.38
C ALA A 127 -0.83 -14.57 0.06
N CYS A 128 -1.98 -14.06 0.51
CA CYS A 128 -2.31 -12.63 0.43
C CYS A 128 -1.66 -11.88 1.59
N ARG A 129 -1.03 -10.74 1.32
CA ARG A 129 -0.60 -9.80 2.36
C ARG A 129 -1.67 -8.72 2.57
N PRO A 130 -1.71 -8.08 3.75
CA PRO A 130 -2.55 -6.90 3.96
C PRO A 130 -2.26 -5.86 2.87
N THR A 131 -3.30 -5.43 2.17
CA THR A 131 -3.20 -4.30 1.24
C THR A 131 -3.18 -2.99 2.03
N VAL A 132 -2.61 -1.95 1.45
CA VAL A 132 -2.49 -0.61 2.06
C VAL A 132 -3.78 0.21 1.99
N ILE A 133 -4.86 -0.37 1.46
CA ILE A 133 -6.21 0.22 1.34
C ILE A 133 -7.18 -0.52 2.25
#